data_AF-A0A8B7PQA8-F1
#
_entry.id   AF-A0A8B7PQA8-F1
#
_cell.length_a   1.000
_cell.length_b   1.000
_cell.length_c   1.000
_cell.angle_alpha   90.00
_cell.angle_beta   90.00
_cell.angle_gamma   90.00
#
_symmetry.space_group_name_H-M   'P 1'
#
loop_
_entity.id
_entity.type
_entity.pdbx_description
1 polymer ?
#
loop_
_entity_poly.entity_id
_entity_poly.type
_entity_poly.pdbx_seq_one_letter_code
_entity_poly.pdbx_strand_id
1 'polypeptide(L)'
;MRFEILPWMAVVLVLANVALASTKSDKEEKLISAIEDLLEKLEKIEDRASFLDESIRRVEYKTGRAKYSRADPYFPCPNPVDIAPCICTVNEIEVYMDMDCSGIVSNEDLRRVFSSTMPFYRYRQLTIAGVQSSQFTTLDEFSFGPVGFEIVNITGTLLQFIQDGTFAPSEEYLTALHLTKNKIKTFPFESLKTLTALTTLDLSYNDLGIVQNLESSSLRTLNLGHNPSLEIGSQLILSMPALTRLYLQNGNLSSFDPGELGPNGLTYINLANNKITNLIKDSIASTNSWTTVHLDGNPLSNVDVNFLSEVHVNATIALVGTEIVEFDKDVWRAYLERLTYGKVDMTNNPLRCGCDIAWLYDAANLYTKLSDTSACSDGTLLSDIPPEAFPFHCP
;
A
#
# COMPACT_ATOMS: atom_id res chain seq x y z
N MET A 1 -28.29 4.05 27.61
CA MET A 1 -29.49 3.30 28.04
C MET A 1 -29.89 2.41 26.88
N ARG A 2 -29.78 1.09 27.01
CA ARG A 2 -30.30 0.15 26.00
C ARG A 2 -31.82 0.27 26.03
N PHE A 3 -32.44 0.66 24.92
CA PHE A 3 -33.89 0.62 24.76
C PHE A 3 -34.31 -0.84 24.53
N GLU A 4 -34.70 -1.54 25.58
CA GLU A 4 -35.41 -2.81 25.47
C GLU A 4 -36.87 -2.55 25.04
N ILE A 5 -37.10 -2.22 23.77
CA ILE A 5 -38.45 -2.04 23.20
C ILE A 5 -38.92 -3.29 22.44
N LEU A 6 -37.98 -4.12 21.96
CA LEU A 6 -38.23 -5.28 21.09
C LEU A 6 -39.23 -6.34 21.63
N PRO A 7 -39.29 -6.68 22.93
CA PRO A 7 -40.22 -7.73 23.38
C PRO A 7 -41.70 -7.29 23.38
N TRP A 8 -41.97 -5.99 23.55
CA TRP A 8 -43.35 -5.48 23.68
C TRP A 8 -44.03 -5.29 22.31
N MET A 9 -43.27 -4.96 21.26
CA MET A 9 -43.83 -4.78 19.91
C MET A 9 -44.32 -6.10 19.30
N ALA A 10 -43.64 -7.22 19.55
CA ALA A 10 -44.09 -8.53 19.11
C ALA A 10 -45.45 -8.91 19.71
N VAL A 11 -45.69 -8.55 20.98
CA VAL A 11 -46.98 -8.77 21.67
C VAL A 11 -48.08 -7.90 21.06
N VAL A 12 -47.78 -6.64 20.73
CA VAL A 12 -48.75 -5.72 20.11
C VAL A 12 -49.12 -6.16 18.68
N LEU A 13 -48.15 -6.62 17.88
CA LEU A 13 -48.38 -7.16 16.53
C LEU A 13 -49.23 -8.44 16.54
N VAL A 14 -49.01 -9.33 17.51
CA VAL A 14 -49.83 -10.54 17.68
C VAL A 14 -51.26 -10.19 18.08
N LEU A 15 -51.44 -9.23 19.00
CA LEU A 15 -52.77 -8.78 19.42
C LEU A 15 -53.53 -8.05 18.30
N ALA A 16 -52.83 -7.27 17.46
CA ALA A 16 -53.43 -6.60 16.30
C ALA A 16 -53.90 -7.60 15.24
N ASN A 17 -53.11 -8.65 14.97
CA ASN A 17 -53.49 -9.72 14.05
C ASN A 17 -54.66 -10.58 14.57
N VAL A 18 -54.75 -10.81 15.88
CA VAL A 18 -55.91 -11.49 16.49
C VAL A 18 -57.17 -10.64 16.38
N ALA A 19 -57.06 -9.32 16.51
CA ALA A 19 -58.20 -8.42 16.33
C ALA A 19 -58.72 -8.41 14.89
N LEU A 20 -57.89 -8.63 13.86
CA LEU A 20 -58.29 -8.61 12.44
C LEU A 20 -59.18 -9.79 12.00
N ALA A 21 -59.34 -10.83 12.81
CA ALA A 21 -60.06 -12.05 12.45
C ALA A 21 -61.56 -12.09 12.84
N SER A 22 -62.13 -11.05 13.47
CA SER A 22 -63.55 -11.00 13.84
C SER A 22 -64.30 -9.90 13.09
N THR A 23 -65.55 -10.16 12.69
CA THR A 23 -66.45 -9.21 11.99
C THR A 23 -66.60 -7.89 12.76
N LYS A 24 -66.10 -6.79 12.19
CA LYS A 24 -65.89 -5.55 12.95
C LYS A 24 -67.03 -4.55 12.90
N SER A 25 -67.27 -3.90 14.03
CA SER A 25 -68.16 -2.73 14.12
C SER A 25 -67.40 -1.45 13.73
N ASP A 26 -68.13 -0.41 13.32
CA ASP A 26 -67.62 0.93 12.91
C ASP A 26 -66.71 1.61 13.97
N LYS A 27 -66.77 1.17 15.24
CA LYS A 27 -65.85 1.62 16.30
C LYS A 27 -64.49 0.92 16.29
N GLU A 28 -64.41 -0.31 15.80
CA GLU A 28 -63.15 -1.08 15.73
C GLU A 28 -62.33 -0.69 14.49
N GLU A 29 -62.96 -0.31 13.37
CA GLU A 29 -62.25 0.26 12.21
C GLU A 29 -61.54 1.58 12.57
N LYS A 30 -62.20 2.45 13.36
CA LYS A 30 -61.58 3.68 13.86
C LYS A 30 -60.42 3.42 14.82
N LEU A 31 -60.47 2.33 15.59
CA LEU A 31 -59.40 1.94 16.48
C LEU A 31 -58.19 1.38 15.72
N ILE A 32 -58.41 0.58 14.67
CA ILE A 32 -57.35 0.07 13.79
C ILE A 32 -56.64 1.23 13.07
N SER A 33 -57.42 2.14 12.48
CA SER A 33 -56.85 3.30 11.77
C SER A 33 -56.01 4.18 12.70
N ALA A 34 -56.40 4.32 13.97
CA ALA A 34 -55.62 5.04 14.97
C ALA A 34 -54.32 4.30 15.37
N ILE A 35 -54.33 2.96 15.37
CA ILE A 35 -53.15 2.13 15.63
C ILE A 35 -52.17 2.18 14.45
N GLU A 36 -52.67 2.14 13.21
CA GLU A 36 -51.86 2.26 11.99
C GLU A 36 -51.16 3.62 11.91
N ASP A 37 -51.87 4.72 12.21
CA ASP A 37 -51.28 6.08 12.26
C ASP A 37 -50.22 6.20 13.38
N LEU A 38 -50.40 5.51 14.51
CA LEU A 38 -49.39 5.45 15.57
C LEU A 38 -48.17 4.61 15.18
N LEU A 39 -48.35 3.51 14.44
CA LEU A 39 -47.26 2.67 13.93
C LEU A 39 -46.43 3.41 12.88
N GLU A 40 -47.07 4.11 11.95
CA GLU A 40 -46.36 4.91 10.94
C GLU A 40 -45.57 6.08 11.59
N LYS A 41 -46.12 6.66 12.66
CA LYS A 41 -45.40 7.66 13.47
C LYS A 41 -44.23 7.06 14.24
N LEU A 42 -44.35 5.82 14.73
CA LEU A 42 -43.28 5.11 15.43
C LEU A 42 -42.15 4.71 14.47
N GLU A 43 -42.44 4.19 13.27
CA GLU A 43 -41.42 3.91 12.24
C GLU A 43 -40.65 5.17 11.86
N LYS A 44 -41.34 6.30 11.66
CA LYS A 44 -40.67 7.59 11.39
C LYS A 44 -39.80 8.09 12.54
N ILE A 45 -40.11 7.69 13.79
CA ILE A 45 -39.28 7.99 14.96
C ILE A 45 -38.07 7.06 15.01
N GLU A 46 -38.22 5.77 14.67
CA GLU A 46 -37.11 4.82 14.56
C GLU A 46 -36.14 5.20 13.43
N ASP A 47 -36.63 5.60 12.25
CA ASP A 47 -35.80 6.09 11.15
C ASP A 47 -35.07 7.39 11.52
N ARG A 48 -35.74 8.29 12.26
CA ARG A 48 -35.07 9.48 12.81
C ARG A 48 -34.06 9.13 13.89
N ALA A 49 -34.32 8.12 14.71
CA ALA A 49 -33.42 7.66 15.75
C ALA A 49 -32.20 6.93 15.17
N SER A 50 -32.36 6.15 14.10
CA SER A 50 -31.25 5.52 13.38
C SER A 50 -30.41 6.58 12.64
N PHE A 51 -31.05 7.57 12.02
CA PHE A 51 -30.35 8.70 11.40
C PHE A 51 -29.63 9.56 12.44
N LEU A 52 -30.23 9.77 13.62
CA LEU A 52 -29.54 10.44 14.73
C LEU A 52 -28.41 9.58 15.31
N ASP A 53 -28.56 8.26 15.45
CA ASP A 53 -27.49 7.36 15.91
C ASP A 53 -26.33 7.36 14.91
N GLU A 54 -26.61 7.33 13.60
CA GLU A 54 -25.58 7.40 12.56
C GLU A 54 -24.94 8.79 12.46
N SER A 55 -25.71 9.86 12.67
CA SER A 55 -25.20 11.23 12.76
C SER A 55 -24.37 11.45 14.03
N ILE A 56 -24.78 10.87 15.16
CA ILE A 56 -24.05 10.90 16.43
C ILE A 56 -22.77 10.07 16.29
N ARG A 57 -22.81 8.87 15.71
CA ARG A 57 -21.61 8.07 15.40
C ARG A 57 -20.67 8.81 14.47
N ARG A 58 -21.15 9.46 13.40
CA ARG A 58 -20.33 10.29 12.51
C ARG A 58 -19.73 11.50 13.22
N VAL A 59 -20.43 12.10 14.18
CA VAL A 59 -19.93 13.23 14.99
C VAL A 59 -18.94 12.77 16.05
N GLU A 60 -19.17 11.64 16.73
CA GLU A 60 -18.25 11.03 17.69
C GLU A 60 -16.96 10.55 17.01
N TYR A 61 -17.11 9.97 15.81
CA TYR A 61 -16.02 9.55 14.93
C TYR A 61 -15.19 10.75 14.42
N LYS A 62 -15.83 11.79 13.88
CA LYS A 62 -15.15 13.02 13.37
C LYS A 62 -14.51 13.90 14.44
N THR A 63 -14.87 13.75 15.71
CA THR A 63 -14.37 14.63 16.78
C THR A 63 -13.36 13.97 17.71
N GLY A 64 -13.08 12.66 17.54
CA GLY A 64 -12.25 11.89 18.48
C GLY A 64 -12.73 12.02 19.94
N ARG A 65 -13.98 12.42 20.12
CA ARG A 65 -14.58 12.83 21.40
C ARG A 65 -15.49 11.71 21.90
N ALA A 66 -14.99 10.48 21.84
CA ALA A 66 -15.26 9.58 22.95
C ALA A 66 -14.86 10.35 24.22
N LYS A 67 -15.75 10.38 25.20
CA LYS A 67 -15.77 11.24 26.40
C LYS A 67 -14.57 11.02 27.34
N TYR A 68 -13.33 11.11 26.89
CA TYR A 68 -12.16 11.10 27.75
C TYR A 68 -11.18 12.17 27.28
N SER A 69 -11.12 13.22 28.10
CA SER A 69 -10.03 14.20 28.12
C SER A 69 -8.69 13.46 28.10
N ARG A 70 -7.65 14.07 27.51
CA ARG A 70 -6.22 13.61 27.50
C ARG A 70 -5.59 13.41 28.91
N ALA A 71 -6.40 13.20 29.94
CA ALA A 71 -6.05 13.16 31.35
C ALA A 71 -6.65 11.94 32.08
N ASP A 72 -7.17 10.93 31.38
CA ASP A 72 -7.41 9.63 32.01
C ASP A 72 -6.12 8.80 31.95
N PRO A 73 -5.44 8.52 33.09
CA PRO A 73 -4.09 7.95 33.09
C PRO A 73 -4.04 6.45 32.74
N TYR A 74 -5.18 5.83 32.47
CA TYR A 74 -5.28 4.43 32.12
C TYR A 74 -5.98 4.36 30.75
N PHE A 75 -5.25 3.91 29.73
CA PHE A 75 -5.84 3.38 28.49
C PHE A 75 -6.02 1.87 28.70
N PRO A 76 -7.08 1.39 29.39
CA PRO A 76 -7.25 -0.02 29.60
C PRO A 76 -7.53 -0.74 28.29
N CYS A 77 -6.82 -1.85 28.10
CA CYS A 77 -7.22 -2.85 27.13
C CYS A 77 -8.64 -3.35 27.38
N PRO A 78 -9.34 -3.81 26.33
CA PRO A 78 -10.59 -4.54 26.48
C PRO A 78 -10.43 -5.79 27.36
N ASN A 79 -11.54 -6.32 27.86
CA ASN A 79 -11.54 -7.55 28.63
C ASN A 79 -10.92 -8.70 27.81
N PRO A 80 -9.82 -9.33 28.28
CA PRO A 80 -9.12 -10.37 27.52
C PRO A 80 -9.99 -11.55 27.10
N VAL A 81 -11.04 -11.87 27.86
CA VAL A 81 -11.96 -12.97 27.53
C VAL A 81 -12.81 -12.63 26.29
N ASP A 82 -13.21 -11.37 26.15
CA ASP A 82 -14.08 -10.94 25.07
C ASP A 82 -13.30 -10.83 23.74
N ILE A 83 -12.02 -10.46 23.83
CA ILE A 83 -11.12 -10.28 22.68
C ILE A 83 -10.25 -11.49 22.34
N ALA A 84 -10.24 -12.55 23.16
CA ALA A 84 -9.52 -13.78 22.83
C ALA A 84 -9.94 -14.29 21.44
N PRO A 85 -9.04 -14.77 20.57
CA PRO A 85 -7.62 -15.03 20.82
C PRO A 85 -6.69 -13.81 20.62
N CYS A 86 -7.23 -12.63 20.35
CA CYS A 86 -6.42 -11.42 20.28
C CYS A 86 -5.94 -10.96 21.66
N ILE A 87 -4.76 -10.35 21.69
CA ILE A 87 -4.11 -9.82 22.88
C ILE A 87 -3.95 -8.32 22.69
N CYS A 88 -4.43 -7.55 23.65
CA CYS A 88 -4.18 -6.11 23.72
C CYS A 88 -3.02 -5.83 24.70
N THR A 89 -2.12 -4.94 24.30
CA THR A 89 -1.01 -4.47 25.15
C THR A 89 -1.01 -2.95 25.26
N VAL A 90 -0.71 -2.42 26.45
CA VAL A 90 -0.63 -0.98 26.72
C VAL A 90 0.81 -0.59 26.99
N ASN A 91 1.27 0.49 26.36
CA ASN A 91 2.49 1.19 26.79
C ASN A 91 2.09 2.42 27.61
N GLU A 92 2.36 2.38 28.92
CA GLU A 92 1.99 3.46 29.85
C GLU A 92 2.85 4.72 29.71
N ILE A 93 4.05 4.60 29.16
CA ILE A 93 5.02 5.70 29.03
C ILE A 93 4.70 6.53 27.78
N GLU A 94 4.55 5.84 26.65
CA GLU A 94 4.29 6.45 25.35
C GLU A 94 2.78 6.56 25.05
N VAL A 95 1.94 6.01 25.94
CA VAL A 95 0.48 6.14 25.97
C VAL A 95 -0.17 5.67 24.66
N TYR A 96 0.05 4.39 24.32
CA TYR A 96 -0.63 3.73 23.20
C TYR A 96 -1.06 2.30 23.52
N MET A 97 -1.97 1.79 22.69
CA MET A 97 -2.44 0.40 22.72
C MET A 97 -2.18 -0.27 21.38
N ASP A 98 -1.72 -1.52 21.44
CA ASP A 98 -1.55 -2.38 20.27
C ASP A 98 -2.41 -3.63 20.42
N MET A 99 -2.86 -4.16 19.28
CA MET A 99 -3.64 -5.38 19.17
C MET A 99 -2.84 -6.42 18.38
N ASP A 100 -2.60 -7.59 18.99
CA ASP A 100 -2.09 -8.77 18.30
C ASP A 100 -3.23 -9.79 18.14
N CYS A 101 -3.65 -9.99 16.90
CA CYS A 101 -4.69 -10.94 16.50
C CYS A 101 -4.11 -12.14 15.74
N SER A 102 -2.83 -12.47 15.93
CA SER A 102 -2.16 -13.60 15.25
C SER A 102 -2.74 -14.98 15.65
N GLY A 103 -3.55 -15.05 16.72
CA GLY A 103 -4.21 -16.27 17.16
C GLY A 103 -5.56 -16.57 16.50
N ILE A 104 -6.09 -15.69 15.65
CA ILE A 104 -7.36 -15.94 14.95
C ILE A 104 -7.22 -17.09 13.96
N VAL A 105 -8.32 -17.80 13.68
CA VAL A 105 -8.35 -18.85 12.65
C VAL A 105 -9.39 -18.60 11.56
N SER A 106 -10.24 -17.58 11.69
CA SER A 106 -11.27 -17.25 10.71
C SER A 106 -11.55 -15.75 10.62
N ASN A 107 -12.17 -15.30 9.53
CA ASN A 107 -12.71 -13.95 9.44
C ASN A 107 -13.77 -13.69 10.52
N GLU A 108 -14.52 -14.72 10.95
CA GLU A 108 -15.54 -14.62 11.99
C GLU A 108 -14.95 -14.36 13.37
N ASP A 109 -13.77 -14.94 13.69
CA ASP A 109 -13.07 -14.63 14.94
C ASP A 109 -12.73 -13.14 15.02
N LEU A 110 -12.21 -12.59 13.92
CA LEU A 110 -11.84 -11.19 13.82
C LEU A 110 -13.06 -10.28 14.04
N ARG A 111 -14.14 -10.54 13.32
CA ARG A 111 -15.41 -9.80 13.47
C ARG A 111 -15.97 -9.91 14.89
N ARG A 112 -15.92 -11.10 15.50
CA ARG A 112 -16.39 -11.30 16.88
C ARG A 112 -15.59 -10.45 17.84
N VAL A 113 -14.26 -10.47 17.75
CA VAL A 113 -13.37 -9.66 18.58
C VAL A 113 -13.73 -8.18 18.45
N PHE A 114 -13.82 -7.65 17.23
CA PHE A 114 -14.09 -6.23 17.03
C PHE A 114 -15.55 -5.80 17.19
N SER A 115 -16.45 -6.77 17.40
CA SER A 115 -17.83 -6.53 17.86
C SER A 115 -17.98 -6.48 19.37
N SER A 116 -16.93 -6.79 20.14
CA SER A 116 -16.98 -6.79 21.61
C SER A 116 -17.02 -5.38 22.19
N THR A 117 -17.22 -5.30 23.51
CA THR A 117 -17.18 -4.00 24.22
C THR A 117 -15.75 -3.45 24.23
N MET A 118 -15.51 -2.38 23.49
CA MET A 118 -14.21 -1.71 23.41
C MET A 118 -14.19 -0.44 24.26
N PRO A 119 -13.23 -0.27 25.21
CA PRO A 119 -13.11 0.98 25.97
C PRO A 119 -12.70 2.17 25.09
N PHE A 120 -11.92 1.89 24.03
CA PHE A 120 -11.46 2.87 23.04
C PHE A 120 -11.47 2.25 21.64
N TYR A 121 -11.61 3.11 20.63
CA TYR A 121 -11.68 2.72 19.22
C TYR A 121 -10.42 3.00 18.42
N ARG A 122 -9.46 3.75 18.97
CA ARG A 122 -8.19 4.05 18.29
C ARG A 122 -7.06 3.29 18.98
N TYR A 123 -6.37 2.48 18.19
CA TYR A 123 -5.17 1.76 18.57
C TYR A 123 -4.02 2.23 17.69
N ARG A 124 -2.79 2.08 18.19
CA ARG A 124 -1.61 2.40 17.40
C ARG A 124 -1.39 1.32 16.35
N GLN A 125 -1.28 0.05 16.76
CA GLN A 125 -0.96 -1.02 15.82
C GLN A 125 -1.93 -2.21 15.89
N LEU A 126 -2.27 -2.77 14.73
CA LEU A 126 -2.80 -4.12 14.58
C LEU A 126 -1.72 -5.05 14.00
N THR A 127 -1.55 -6.23 14.59
CA THR A 127 -0.68 -7.30 14.07
C THR A 127 -1.49 -8.58 13.85
N ILE A 128 -1.41 -9.16 12.65
CA ILE A 128 -1.92 -10.50 12.34
C ILE A 128 -0.82 -11.24 11.57
N ALA A 129 -0.11 -12.14 12.24
CA ALA A 129 1.04 -12.82 11.66
C ALA A 129 0.87 -14.34 11.64
N GLY A 130 1.22 -14.96 10.52
CA GLY A 130 1.36 -16.43 10.47
C GLY A 130 0.04 -17.21 10.47
N VAL A 131 -1.11 -16.58 10.24
CA VAL A 131 -2.42 -17.23 10.19
C VAL A 131 -2.54 -18.08 8.92
N GLN A 132 -2.30 -19.38 9.05
CA GLN A 132 -2.34 -20.36 7.94
C GLN A 132 -3.72 -21.06 7.83
N SER A 133 -4.80 -20.28 7.92
CA SER A 133 -6.17 -20.82 7.85
C SER A 133 -6.89 -20.40 6.58
N SER A 134 -7.52 -21.37 5.90
CA SER A 134 -8.36 -21.12 4.73
C SER A 134 -9.69 -20.43 5.06
N GLN A 135 -10.00 -20.23 6.35
CA GLN A 135 -11.17 -19.46 6.79
C GLN A 135 -10.83 -17.98 7.04
N PHE A 136 -9.55 -17.59 6.95
CA PHE A 136 -9.10 -16.20 7.01
C PHE A 136 -8.54 -15.78 5.64
N THR A 137 -9.42 -15.26 4.79
CA THR A 137 -9.13 -15.00 3.37
C THR A 137 -9.61 -13.65 2.87
N THR A 138 -10.43 -12.93 3.65
CA THR A 138 -10.97 -11.63 3.24
C THR A 138 -11.01 -10.67 4.42
N LEU A 139 -10.76 -9.40 4.13
CA LEU A 139 -11.10 -8.29 5.00
C LEU A 139 -12.13 -7.40 4.30
N ASP A 140 -13.08 -6.91 5.08
CA ASP A 140 -14.18 -6.06 4.65
C ASP A 140 -14.48 -4.97 5.67
N GLU A 141 -15.44 -4.10 5.35
CA GLU A 141 -15.86 -2.96 6.19
C GLU A 141 -16.31 -3.36 7.61
N PHE A 142 -16.68 -4.63 7.84
CA PHE A 142 -17.10 -5.13 9.15
C PHE A 142 -15.99 -5.82 9.93
N SER A 143 -14.83 -6.06 9.31
CA SER A 143 -13.76 -6.87 9.90
C SER A 143 -13.17 -6.24 11.17
N PHE A 144 -13.09 -4.92 11.25
CA PHE A 144 -12.58 -4.18 12.41
C PHE A 144 -13.67 -3.43 13.19
N GLY A 145 -14.95 -3.57 12.79
CA GLY A 145 -16.05 -2.83 13.40
C GLY A 145 -15.76 -1.32 13.48
N PRO A 146 -16.00 -0.67 14.63
CA PRO A 146 -15.69 0.76 14.81
C PRO A 146 -14.21 1.03 15.13
N VAL A 147 -13.37 -0.01 15.25
CA VAL A 147 -11.98 0.12 15.70
C VAL A 147 -11.08 0.47 14.53
N GLY A 148 -10.19 1.44 14.72
CA GLY A 148 -9.16 1.82 13.76
C GLY A 148 -7.75 1.82 14.33
N PHE A 149 -6.79 1.83 13.41
CA PHE A 149 -5.37 1.62 13.69
C PHE A 149 -4.50 2.65 12.96
N GLU A 150 -3.44 3.13 13.59
CA GLU A 150 -2.43 3.97 12.93
C GLU A 150 -1.51 3.15 12.01
N ILE A 151 -1.28 1.89 12.36
CA ILE A 151 -0.43 0.94 11.64
C ILE A 151 -1.15 -0.40 11.58
N VAL A 152 -1.26 -0.98 10.38
CA VAL A 152 -1.78 -2.36 10.23
C VAL A 152 -0.68 -3.22 9.61
N ASN A 153 -0.33 -4.30 10.30
CA ASN A 153 0.61 -5.30 9.83
C ASN A 153 -0.05 -6.68 9.75
N ILE A 154 -0.29 -7.15 8.53
CA ILE A 154 -0.83 -8.49 8.26
C ILE A 154 0.16 -9.21 7.37
N THR A 155 0.80 -10.24 7.91
CA THR A 155 1.90 -10.90 7.21
C THR A 155 1.91 -12.42 7.34
N GLY A 156 2.31 -13.09 6.26
CA GLY A 156 2.42 -14.55 6.27
C GLY A 156 1.08 -15.24 6.51
N THR A 157 0.00 -14.74 5.90
CA THR A 157 -1.35 -15.33 6.00
C THR A 157 -1.86 -15.82 4.63
N LEU A 158 -3.08 -16.36 4.60
CA LEU A 158 -3.78 -16.74 3.36
C LEU A 158 -4.78 -15.68 2.87
N LEU A 159 -4.65 -14.43 3.34
CA LEU A 159 -5.49 -13.30 2.93
C LEU A 159 -5.40 -13.07 1.41
N GLN A 160 -6.55 -13.04 0.74
CA GLN A 160 -6.67 -12.92 -0.72
C GLN A 160 -7.36 -11.64 -1.18
N PHE A 161 -8.31 -11.13 -0.38
CA PHE A 161 -9.16 -10.01 -0.77
C PHE A 161 -9.20 -8.98 0.34
N ILE A 162 -9.05 -7.71 -0.04
CA ILE A 162 -9.35 -6.58 0.81
C ILE A 162 -10.44 -5.79 0.09
N GLN A 163 -11.59 -5.63 0.72
CA GLN A 163 -12.71 -4.90 0.16
C GLN A 163 -12.59 -3.41 0.47
N ASP A 164 -13.25 -2.59 -0.34
CA ASP A 164 -13.40 -1.16 -0.05
C ASP A 164 -14.04 -0.95 1.33
N GLY A 165 -13.73 0.16 1.97
CA GLY A 165 -14.22 0.47 3.31
C GLY A 165 -13.56 -0.30 4.46
N THR A 166 -12.74 -1.33 4.21
CA THR A 166 -12.03 -2.10 5.26
C THR A 166 -11.29 -1.20 6.27
N PHE A 167 -10.66 -0.12 5.79
CA PHE A 167 -9.88 0.81 6.62
C PHE A 167 -10.60 2.12 6.92
N ALA A 168 -11.91 2.22 6.64
CA ALA A 168 -12.68 3.43 6.88
C ALA A 168 -12.55 3.96 8.33
N PRO A 169 -12.55 3.11 9.39
CA PRO A 169 -12.34 3.54 10.78
C PRO A 169 -10.96 4.19 11.08
N SER A 170 -10.02 4.12 10.14
CA SER A 170 -8.65 4.63 10.28
C SER A 170 -8.32 5.76 9.31
N GLU A 171 -9.29 6.23 8.52
CA GLU A 171 -9.06 7.13 7.37
C GLU A 171 -8.23 8.39 7.68
N GLU A 172 -8.46 8.99 8.86
CA GLU A 172 -7.81 10.25 9.26
C GLU A 172 -6.41 10.06 9.86
N TYR A 173 -6.00 8.85 10.24
CA TYR A 173 -4.78 8.63 11.04
C TYR A 173 -4.00 7.35 10.72
N LEU A 174 -4.43 6.56 9.74
CA LEU A 174 -3.67 5.41 9.24
C LEU A 174 -2.41 5.91 8.53
N THR A 175 -1.25 5.58 9.06
CA THR A 175 0.06 6.04 8.56
C THR A 175 0.80 4.98 7.75
N ALA A 176 0.58 3.69 8.06
CA ALA A 176 1.24 2.58 7.38
C ALA A 176 0.35 1.33 7.25
N LEU A 177 0.35 0.76 6.04
CA LEU A 177 -0.27 -0.53 5.72
C LEU A 177 0.80 -1.50 5.25
N HIS A 178 1.07 -2.53 6.04
CA HIS A 178 1.99 -3.61 5.70
C HIS A 178 1.19 -4.90 5.52
N LEU A 179 1.00 -5.32 4.28
CA LEU A 179 0.17 -6.45 3.88
C LEU A 179 1.02 -7.50 3.16
N THR A 180 2.18 -7.81 3.73
CA THR A 180 3.26 -8.56 3.05
C THR A 180 3.12 -10.06 3.15
N LYS A 181 3.61 -10.83 2.17
CA LYS A 181 3.65 -12.30 2.24
C LYS A 181 2.25 -12.93 2.43
N ASN A 182 1.24 -12.38 1.76
CA ASN A 182 -0.11 -12.95 1.75
C ASN A 182 -0.41 -13.54 0.35
N LYS A 183 -1.68 -13.62 -0.03
CA LYS A 183 -2.16 -14.09 -1.34
C LYS A 183 -3.07 -13.05 -1.99
N ILE A 184 -2.84 -11.77 -1.70
CA ILE A 184 -3.73 -10.69 -2.11
C ILE A 184 -3.70 -10.59 -3.64
N LYS A 185 -4.88 -10.72 -4.26
CA LYS A 185 -5.05 -10.59 -5.71
C LYS A 185 -5.59 -9.23 -6.11
N THR A 186 -6.42 -8.64 -5.26
CA THR A 186 -7.07 -7.34 -5.47
C THR A 186 -7.00 -6.51 -4.21
N PHE A 187 -6.67 -5.22 -4.36
CA PHE A 187 -6.66 -4.21 -3.32
C PHE A 187 -7.50 -3.01 -3.76
N PRO A 188 -8.27 -2.35 -2.87
CA PRO A 188 -9.13 -1.24 -3.23
C PRO A 188 -8.29 0.05 -3.35
N PHE A 189 -7.53 0.18 -4.44
CA PHE A 189 -6.64 1.33 -4.66
C PHE A 189 -7.38 2.68 -4.68
N GLU A 190 -8.66 2.68 -5.06
CA GLU A 190 -9.52 3.86 -5.01
C GLU A 190 -9.66 4.45 -3.60
N SER A 191 -9.51 3.66 -2.55
CA SER A 191 -9.57 4.15 -1.17
C SER A 191 -8.32 4.96 -0.79
N LEU A 192 -7.22 4.91 -1.56
CA LEU A 192 -5.99 5.66 -1.24
C LEU A 192 -6.17 7.19 -1.25
N LYS A 193 -7.17 7.71 -1.98
CA LYS A 193 -7.50 9.14 -2.01
C LYS A 193 -8.09 9.63 -0.68
N THR A 194 -8.72 8.74 0.08
CA THR A 194 -9.35 9.07 1.36
C THR A 194 -8.37 8.93 2.53
N LEU A 195 -7.38 8.05 2.41
CA LEU A 195 -6.35 7.80 3.43
C LEU A 195 -5.28 8.92 3.49
N THR A 196 -5.69 10.11 3.90
CA THR A 196 -4.88 11.34 3.87
C THR A 196 -3.65 11.34 4.80
N ALA A 197 -3.59 10.43 5.77
CA ALA A 197 -2.41 10.24 6.64
C ALA A 197 -1.46 9.13 6.16
N LEU A 198 -1.85 8.32 5.16
CA LEU A 198 -1.11 7.12 4.76
C LEU A 198 0.16 7.51 4.01
N THR A 199 1.31 7.16 4.60
CA THR A 199 2.63 7.46 4.01
C THR A 199 3.30 6.23 3.40
N THR A 200 2.93 5.03 3.87
CA THR A 200 3.57 3.78 3.46
C THR A 200 2.51 2.71 3.17
N LEU A 201 2.58 2.16 1.96
CA LEU A 201 1.80 0.98 1.54
C LEU A 201 2.76 -0.09 1.05
N ASP A 202 2.79 -1.23 1.73
CA ASP A 202 3.57 -2.39 1.36
C ASP A 202 2.67 -3.59 1.07
N LEU A 203 2.55 -3.93 -0.21
CA LEU A 203 1.83 -5.08 -0.73
C LEU A 203 2.81 -6.11 -1.34
N SER A 204 4.07 -6.11 -0.90
CA SER A 204 5.07 -7.02 -1.44
C SER A 204 4.80 -8.49 -1.08
N TYR A 205 5.29 -9.40 -1.92
CA TYR A 205 5.09 -10.85 -1.76
C TYR A 205 3.60 -11.23 -1.73
N ASN A 206 2.85 -10.78 -2.73
CA ASN A 206 1.44 -11.14 -2.95
C ASN A 206 1.27 -11.73 -4.36
N ASP A 207 0.03 -11.76 -4.85
CA ASP A 207 -0.32 -12.23 -6.20
C ASP A 207 -1.21 -11.18 -6.90
N LEU A 208 -0.84 -9.90 -6.76
CA LEU A 208 -1.57 -8.79 -7.36
C LEU A 208 -1.62 -8.96 -8.89
N GLY A 209 -2.80 -8.72 -9.46
CA GLY A 209 -2.99 -8.67 -10.91
C GLY A 209 -2.66 -7.28 -11.47
N ILE A 210 -3.62 -6.66 -12.14
CA ILE A 210 -3.44 -5.34 -12.76
C ILE A 210 -3.50 -4.22 -11.71
N VAL A 211 -2.53 -3.30 -11.75
CA VAL A 211 -2.51 -2.06 -10.96
C VAL A 211 -2.44 -0.87 -11.90
N GLN A 212 -3.37 0.08 -11.73
CA GLN A 212 -3.47 1.28 -12.55
C GLN A 212 -4.20 2.39 -11.80
N ASN A 213 -4.13 3.62 -12.30
CA ASN A 213 -4.92 4.75 -11.84
C ASN A 213 -4.75 5.11 -10.36
N LEU A 214 -3.53 5.01 -9.84
CA LEU A 214 -3.26 5.29 -8.43
C LEU A 214 -3.35 6.79 -8.14
N GLU A 215 -4.12 7.13 -7.11
CA GLU A 215 -4.28 8.49 -6.59
C GLU A 215 -4.09 8.52 -5.07
N SER A 216 -3.18 9.37 -4.59
CA SER A 216 -2.99 9.62 -3.16
C SER A 216 -2.26 10.95 -2.93
N SER A 217 -2.75 11.75 -2.00
CA SER A 217 -2.12 13.04 -1.64
C SER A 217 -0.95 12.90 -0.66
N SER A 218 -0.83 11.75 0.00
CA SER A 218 0.01 11.55 1.19
C SER A 218 1.07 10.46 1.03
N LEU A 219 0.84 9.48 0.13
CA LEU A 219 1.70 8.30 0.03
C LEU A 219 3.11 8.67 -0.42
N ARG A 220 4.11 8.26 0.38
CA ARG A 220 5.54 8.52 0.14
C ARG A 220 6.29 7.28 -0.33
N THR A 221 5.84 6.11 0.11
CA THR A 221 6.44 4.81 -0.21
C THR A 221 5.36 3.84 -0.67
N LEU A 222 5.54 3.31 -1.88
CA LEU A 222 4.71 2.25 -2.44
C LEU A 222 5.59 1.05 -2.76
N ASN A 223 5.29 -0.10 -2.15
CA ASN A 223 5.99 -1.35 -2.43
C ASN A 223 5.04 -2.40 -3.01
N LEU A 224 5.26 -2.73 -4.27
CA LEU A 224 4.55 -3.75 -5.05
C LEU A 224 5.47 -4.89 -5.49
N GLY A 225 6.70 -4.95 -4.97
CA GLY A 225 7.68 -5.96 -5.37
C GLY A 225 7.25 -7.39 -5.01
N HIS A 226 7.82 -8.39 -5.67
CA HIS A 226 7.49 -9.80 -5.47
C HIS A 226 6.00 -10.12 -5.71
N ASN A 227 5.42 -9.51 -6.75
CA ASN A 227 4.10 -9.87 -7.27
C ASN A 227 4.28 -10.42 -8.70
N PRO A 228 4.32 -11.75 -8.90
CA PRO A 228 4.66 -12.33 -10.20
C PRO A 228 3.57 -12.14 -11.26
N SER A 229 2.32 -11.94 -10.83
CA SER A 229 1.17 -11.69 -11.71
C SER A 229 0.95 -10.19 -11.97
N LEU A 230 1.83 -9.32 -11.45
CA LEU A 230 1.66 -7.87 -11.51
C LEU A 230 1.79 -7.37 -12.94
N GLU A 231 0.72 -6.75 -13.41
CA GLU A 231 0.69 -5.99 -14.65
C GLU A 231 0.51 -4.51 -14.31
N ILE A 232 1.37 -3.66 -14.86
CA ILE A 232 1.27 -2.22 -14.72
C ILE A 232 0.41 -1.71 -15.88
N GLY A 233 -0.75 -1.14 -15.56
CA GLY A 233 -1.59 -0.51 -16.56
C GLY A 233 -1.04 0.86 -16.98
N SER A 234 -1.48 1.34 -18.14
CA SER A 234 -1.13 2.68 -18.63
C SER A 234 -1.50 3.74 -17.60
N GLN A 235 -0.62 4.72 -17.37
CA GLN A 235 -0.81 5.74 -16.33
C GLN A 235 -0.99 5.12 -14.94
N LEU A 236 -0.04 4.28 -14.53
CA LEU A 236 0.00 3.68 -13.19
C LEU A 236 -0.29 4.70 -12.11
N ILE A 237 0.32 5.89 -12.23
CA ILE A 237 0.15 6.98 -11.27
C ILE A 237 -0.53 8.16 -11.96
N LEU A 238 -1.77 8.44 -11.55
CA LEU A 238 -2.50 9.62 -12.01
C LEU A 238 -2.09 10.86 -11.21
N SER A 239 -1.98 10.73 -9.89
CA SER A 239 -1.68 11.84 -8.97
C SER A 239 -1.14 11.33 -7.64
N MET A 240 0.18 11.37 -7.45
CA MET A 240 0.83 11.02 -6.18
C MET A 240 1.98 11.98 -5.84
N PRO A 241 1.69 13.28 -5.60
CA PRO A 241 2.71 14.33 -5.52
C PRO A 241 3.71 14.16 -4.36
N ALA A 242 3.43 13.30 -3.40
CA ALA A 242 4.29 13.02 -2.25
C ALA A 242 5.17 11.75 -2.45
N LEU A 243 5.00 11.00 -3.55
CA LEU A 243 5.64 9.71 -3.73
C LEU A 243 7.14 9.87 -4.00
N THR A 244 7.96 9.32 -3.11
CA THR A 244 9.43 9.42 -3.19
C THR A 244 10.11 8.08 -3.46
N ARG A 245 9.47 6.96 -3.13
CA ARG A 245 10.03 5.60 -3.28
C ARG A 245 9.02 4.64 -3.88
N LEU A 246 9.43 3.96 -4.94
CA LEU A 246 8.66 2.93 -5.63
C LEU A 246 9.46 1.63 -5.76
N TYR A 247 8.86 0.53 -5.34
CA TYR A 247 9.45 -0.81 -5.39
C TYR A 247 8.60 -1.72 -6.27
N LEU A 248 9.22 -2.26 -7.32
CA LEU A 248 8.62 -3.10 -8.36
C LEU A 248 9.52 -4.31 -8.70
N GLN A 249 10.49 -4.64 -7.84
CA GLN A 249 11.45 -5.73 -8.06
C GLN A 249 10.79 -7.11 -8.02
N ASN A 250 11.45 -8.10 -8.63
CA ASN A 250 11.04 -9.52 -8.60
C ASN A 250 9.58 -9.72 -9.07
N GLY A 251 9.17 -8.98 -10.09
CA GLY A 251 7.93 -9.21 -10.83
C GLY A 251 8.22 -9.91 -12.16
N ASN A 252 7.32 -9.72 -13.12
CA ASN A 252 7.46 -10.20 -14.49
C ASN A 252 7.37 -9.05 -15.51
N LEU A 253 7.82 -7.85 -15.13
CA LEU A 253 7.74 -6.68 -16.02
C LEU A 253 8.67 -6.84 -17.22
N SER A 254 8.13 -6.82 -18.43
CA SER A 254 8.90 -6.91 -19.69
C SER A 254 9.37 -5.56 -20.22
N SER A 255 8.70 -4.49 -19.80
CA SER A 255 8.97 -3.10 -20.17
C SER A 255 8.52 -2.19 -19.04
N PHE A 256 9.07 -0.98 -19.00
CA PHE A 256 8.67 0.04 -18.05
C PHE A 256 8.83 1.41 -18.71
N ASP A 257 7.77 2.20 -18.75
CA ASP A 257 7.80 3.57 -19.23
C ASP A 257 7.80 4.53 -18.03
N PRO A 258 8.91 5.27 -17.79
CA PRO A 258 8.96 6.30 -16.75
C PRO A 258 7.86 7.36 -16.85
N GLY A 259 7.30 7.59 -18.04
CA GLY A 259 6.17 8.50 -18.27
C GLY A 259 4.89 8.08 -17.54
N GLU A 260 4.69 6.78 -17.30
CA GLU A 260 3.52 6.24 -16.57
C GLU A 260 3.51 6.63 -15.09
N LEU A 261 4.64 7.08 -14.57
CA LEU A 261 4.76 7.53 -13.20
C LEU A 261 4.32 8.97 -12.99
N GLY A 262 4.17 9.79 -14.04
CA GLY A 262 3.86 11.21 -13.90
C GLY A 262 4.90 12.02 -13.10
N PRO A 263 4.65 13.33 -12.89
CA PRO A 263 5.56 14.23 -12.18
C PRO A 263 5.37 14.14 -10.65
N ASN A 264 6.08 13.24 -9.97
CA ASN A 264 5.85 12.97 -8.54
C ASN A 264 7.06 13.20 -7.63
N GLY A 265 8.17 13.73 -8.16
CA GLY A 265 9.38 13.94 -7.36
C GLY A 265 9.99 12.63 -6.86
N LEU A 266 9.81 11.54 -7.61
CA LEU A 266 10.35 10.23 -7.25
C LEU A 266 11.88 10.31 -7.19
N THR A 267 12.46 9.73 -6.14
CA THR A 267 13.92 9.72 -5.92
C THR A 267 14.49 8.31 -5.92
N TYR A 268 13.69 7.32 -5.54
CA TYR A 268 14.09 5.92 -5.46
C TYR A 268 13.16 5.06 -6.31
N ILE A 269 13.74 4.27 -7.20
CA ILE A 269 13.03 3.26 -7.97
C ILE A 269 13.78 1.93 -7.95
N ASN A 270 13.05 0.84 -7.70
CA ASN A 270 13.60 -0.51 -7.76
C ASN A 270 12.84 -1.39 -8.74
N LEU A 271 13.48 -1.73 -9.84
CA LEU A 271 12.99 -2.58 -10.93
C LEU A 271 13.82 -3.86 -11.07
N ALA A 272 14.65 -4.19 -10.08
CA ALA A 272 15.56 -5.32 -10.15
C ALA A 272 14.83 -6.66 -10.33
N ASN A 273 15.47 -7.62 -10.98
CA ASN A 273 15.01 -8.99 -11.19
C ASN A 273 13.63 -9.06 -11.87
N ASN A 274 13.41 -8.23 -12.90
CA ASN A 274 12.27 -8.32 -13.79
C ASN A 274 12.71 -8.95 -15.14
N LYS A 275 11.95 -8.71 -16.22
CA LYS A 275 12.22 -9.16 -17.59
C LYS A 275 12.40 -7.97 -18.54
N ILE A 276 12.84 -6.83 -18.01
CA ILE A 276 12.95 -5.58 -18.77
C ILE A 276 14.10 -5.71 -19.77
N THR A 277 13.78 -5.70 -21.06
CA THR A 277 14.80 -5.71 -22.13
C THR A 277 15.11 -4.31 -22.65
N ASN A 278 14.17 -3.37 -22.51
CA ASN A 278 14.29 -1.99 -22.96
C ASN A 278 13.56 -1.05 -22.00
N LEU A 279 14.10 0.15 -21.79
CA LEU A 279 13.44 1.25 -21.09
C LEU A 279 12.86 2.18 -22.16
N ILE A 280 11.56 2.04 -22.43
CA ILE A 280 10.86 2.83 -23.45
C ILE A 280 10.56 4.20 -22.84
N LYS A 281 10.80 5.28 -23.58
CA LYS A 281 10.33 6.62 -23.20
C LYS A 281 9.46 7.18 -24.31
N ASP A 282 8.14 7.09 -24.13
CA ASP A 282 7.20 7.79 -24.99
C ASP A 282 6.87 9.16 -24.38
N SER A 283 7.62 10.18 -24.83
CA SER A 283 7.19 11.57 -25.00
C SER A 283 6.79 12.45 -23.79
N ILE A 284 6.68 11.98 -22.55
CA ILE A 284 6.32 12.87 -21.44
C ILE A 284 7.57 13.29 -20.67
N ALA A 285 7.83 14.61 -20.62
CA ALA A 285 8.84 15.20 -19.75
C ALA A 285 8.48 14.88 -18.30
N SER A 286 9.23 13.97 -17.69
CA SER A 286 9.12 13.67 -16.27
C SER A 286 9.91 14.74 -15.50
N THR A 287 9.47 15.08 -14.29
CA THR A 287 10.24 15.94 -13.36
C THR A 287 10.98 15.11 -12.32
N ASN A 288 11.15 13.81 -12.60
CA ASN A 288 11.80 12.92 -11.66
C ASN A 288 13.29 13.27 -11.55
N SER A 289 13.81 13.06 -10.35
CA SER A 289 15.20 13.32 -10.01
C SER A 289 15.71 12.09 -9.28
N TRP A 290 15.77 10.97 -10.00
CA TRP A 290 16.10 9.69 -9.39
C TRP A 290 17.52 9.72 -8.85
N THR A 291 17.67 9.54 -7.56
CA THR A 291 18.95 9.42 -6.85
C THR A 291 19.36 7.97 -6.65
N THR A 292 18.43 7.02 -6.80
CA THR A 292 18.73 5.59 -6.73
C THR A 292 17.84 4.84 -7.69
N VAL A 293 18.47 4.10 -8.61
CA VAL A 293 17.81 3.26 -9.60
C VAL A 293 18.40 1.86 -9.52
N HIS A 294 17.56 0.86 -9.27
CA HIS A 294 17.95 -0.55 -9.37
C HIS A 294 17.33 -1.18 -10.62
N LEU A 295 18.19 -1.67 -11.51
CA LEU A 295 17.85 -2.41 -12.73
C LEU A 295 18.53 -3.79 -12.75
N ASP A 296 19.16 -4.17 -11.65
CA ASP A 296 19.93 -5.41 -11.48
C ASP A 296 19.14 -6.64 -11.95
N GLY A 297 19.81 -7.62 -12.57
CA GLY A 297 19.21 -8.91 -12.94
C GLY A 297 18.09 -8.84 -13.98
N ASN A 298 18.00 -7.74 -14.75
CA ASN A 298 17.16 -7.67 -15.94
C ASN A 298 17.95 -8.08 -17.20
N PRO A 299 17.31 -8.68 -18.23
CA PRO A 299 17.93 -8.97 -19.53
C PRO A 299 18.10 -7.72 -20.39
N LEU A 300 18.61 -6.65 -19.78
CA LEU A 300 18.81 -5.34 -20.37
C LEU A 300 20.15 -5.32 -21.10
N SER A 301 20.14 -5.04 -22.40
CA SER A 301 21.37 -5.02 -23.23
C SER A 301 21.87 -3.61 -23.53
N ASN A 302 21.03 -2.59 -23.36
CA ASN A 302 21.37 -1.19 -23.55
C ASN A 302 20.51 -0.30 -22.64
N VAL A 303 20.92 0.97 -22.49
CA VAL A 303 20.16 2.01 -21.79
C VAL A 303 19.95 3.16 -22.75
N ASP A 304 18.77 3.76 -22.74
CA ASP A 304 18.45 4.90 -23.62
C ASP A 304 18.96 6.23 -23.02
N VAL A 305 19.47 7.14 -23.87
CA VAL A 305 19.96 8.46 -23.45
C VAL A 305 18.88 9.30 -22.76
N ASN A 306 17.62 9.13 -23.16
CA ASN A 306 16.49 9.86 -22.58
C ASN A 306 16.05 9.29 -21.22
N PHE A 307 16.43 8.05 -20.89
CA PHE A 307 16.30 7.54 -19.53
C PHE A 307 17.32 8.24 -18.62
N LEU A 308 18.58 8.31 -19.06
CA LEU A 308 19.64 8.96 -18.29
C LEU A 308 19.34 10.44 -18.05
N SER A 309 18.59 11.13 -18.92
CA SER A 309 18.21 12.52 -18.69
C SER A 309 17.39 12.75 -17.41
N GLU A 310 16.64 11.74 -16.95
CA GLU A 310 15.80 11.78 -15.73
C GLU A 310 16.58 11.43 -14.45
N VAL A 311 17.81 10.94 -14.59
CA VAL A 311 18.62 10.48 -13.47
C VAL A 311 19.45 11.63 -12.89
N HIS A 312 19.36 11.85 -11.59
CA HIS A 312 20.06 12.93 -10.90
C HIS A 312 21.60 12.77 -10.98
N VAL A 313 22.34 13.89 -10.91
CA VAL A 313 23.82 13.91 -10.99
C VAL A 313 24.55 13.26 -9.80
N ASN A 314 23.81 12.99 -8.72
CA ASN A 314 24.30 12.25 -7.55
C ASN A 314 23.72 10.84 -7.47
N ALA A 315 23.12 10.35 -8.55
CA ALA A 315 22.42 9.08 -8.49
C ALA A 315 23.35 7.89 -8.45
N THR A 316 22.89 6.83 -7.81
CA THR A 316 23.43 5.49 -7.99
C THR A 316 22.54 4.73 -8.97
N ILE A 317 23.11 4.25 -10.07
CA ILE A 317 22.44 3.35 -11.01
C ILE A 317 23.06 1.96 -10.84
N ALA A 318 22.26 0.99 -10.41
CA ALA A 318 22.67 -0.39 -10.26
C ALA A 318 22.18 -1.21 -11.47
N LEU A 319 23.13 -1.72 -12.25
CA LEU A 319 22.94 -2.53 -13.46
C LEU A 319 23.61 -3.90 -13.27
N VAL A 320 23.68 -4.40 -12.04
CA VAL A 320 24.43 -5.61 -11.73
C VAL A 320 23.79 -6.82 -12.40
N GLY A 321 24.58 -7.60 -13.13
CA GLY A 321 24.09 -8.81 -13.78
C GLY A 321 23.03 -8.55 -14.85
N THR A 322 23.12 -7.42 -15.55
CA THR A 322 22.38 -7.22 -16.81
C THR A 322 23.13 -7.84 -17.99
N GLU A 323 22.63 -7.65 -19.22
CA GLU A 323 23.20 -8.21 -20.45
C GLU A 323 23.91 -7.16 -21.30
N ILE A 324 24.39 -6.08 -20.66
CA ILE A 324 25.07 -4.99 -21.36
C ILE A 324 26.45 -5.47 -21.82
N VAL A 325 26.61 -5.58 -23.14
CA VAL A 325 27.88 -5.97 -23.78
C VAL A 325 28.73 -4.76 -24.12
N GLU A 326 28.11 -3.64 -24.48
CA GLU A 326 28.81 -2.46 -24.98
C GLU A 326 28.43 -1.22 -24.17
N PHE A 327 29.43 -0.44 -23.77
CA PHE A 327 29.23 0.79 -23.03
C PHE A 327 29.39 1.98 -23.95
N ASP A 328 28.34 2.23 -24.73
CA ASP A 328 28.31 3.21 -25.82
C ASP A 328 28.62 4.63 -25.32
N LYS A 329 29.64 5.24 -25.93
CA LYS A 329 30.09 6.60 -25.65
C LYS A 329 28.98 7.63 -25.86
N ASP A 330 28.18 7.50 -26.91
CA ASP A 330 27.18 8.50 -27.28
C ASP A 330 26.00 8.52 -26.30
N VAL A 331 25.77 7.41 -25.60
CA VAL A 331 24.76 7.29 -24.54
C VAL A 331 25.30 7.79 -23.20
N TRP A 332 26.47 7.29 -22.79
CA TRP A 332 26.91 7.38 -21.40
C TRP A 332 27.81 8.57 -21.09
N ARG A 333 28.58 9.08 -22.06
CA ARG A 333 29.61 10.10 -21.81
C ARG A 333 29.06 11.34 -21.14
N ALA A 334 27.99 11.91 -21.71
CA ALA A 334 27.37 13.12 -21.19
C ALA A 334 26.83 12.93 -19.75
N TYR A 335 26.34 11.72 -19.43
CA TYR A 335 25.88 11.39 -18.09
C TYR A 335 27.04 11.24 -17.09
N LEU A 336 28.11 10.55 -17.45
CA LEU A 336 29.26 10.34 -16.56
C LEU A 336 30.02 11.65 -16.28
N GLU A 337 30.16 12.53 -17.28
CA GLU A 337 30.83 13.82 -17.13
C GLU A 337 30.08 14.76 -16.14
N ARG A 338 28.76 14.65 -16.03
CA ARG A 338 27.97 15.43 -15.06
C ARG A 338 27.86 14.80 -13.68
N LEU A 339 28.25 13.54 -13.50
CA LEU A 339 28.18 12.88 -12.20
C LEU A 339 29.10 13.55 -11.19
N THR A 340 28.57 13.92 -10.02
CA THR A 340 29.38 14.48 -8.93
C THR A 340 29.78 13.37 -7.95
N TYR A 341 28.82 12.86 -7.19
CA TYR A 341 29.03 11.79 -6.20
C TYR A 341 28.36 10.46 -6.56
N GLY A 342 27.59 10.44 -7.65
CA GLY A 342 26.91 9.24 -8.12
C GLY A 342 27.87 8.19 -8.66
N LYS A 343 27.39 6.95 -8.76
CA LYS A 343 28.10 5.81 -9.34
C LYS A 343 27.19 5.00 -10.25
N VAL A 344 27.77 4.40 -11.29
CA VAL A 344 27.11 3.38 -12.12
C VAL A 344 27.74 2.03 -11.83
N ASP A 345 26.96 1.10 -11.32
CA ASP A 345 27.43 -0.25 -11.02
C ASP A 345 27.14 -1.18 -12.20
N MET A 346 28.21 -1.57 -12.89
CA MET A 346 28.17 -2.47 -14.04
C MET A 346 28.67 -3.88 -13.69
N THR A 347 28.73 -4.24 -12.41
CA THR A 347 29.25 -5.53 -11.95
C THR A 347 28.52 -6.70 -12.63
N ASN A 348 29.26 -7.77 -12.97
CA ASN A 348 28.74 -8.99 -13.59
C ASN A 348 28.01 -8.77 -14.94
N ASN A 349 28.41 -7.77 -15.72
CA ASN A 349 27.96 -7.62 -17.11
C ASN A 349 28.96 -8.24 -18.09
N PRO A 350 28.52 -8.75 -19.25
CA PRO A 350 29.39 -9.28 -20.30
C PRO A 350 30.10 -8.17 -21.10
N LEU A 351 30.70 -7.18 -20.43
CA LEU A 351 31.29 -6.01 -21.06
C LEU A 351 32.47 -6.38 -21.97
N ARG A 352 32.41 -5.92 -23.22
CA ARG A 352 33.48 -6.05 -24.19
C ARG A 352 34.48 -4.92 -23.96
N CYS A 353 35.65 -5.28 -23.45
CA CYS A 353 36.74 -4.34 -23.23
C CYS A 353 37.69 -4.31 -24.44
N GLY A 354 38.12 -3.10 -24.82
CA GLY A 354 38.88 -2.82 -26.03
C GLY A 354 38.70 -1.35 -26.42
N CYS A 355 38.71 -1.06 -27.72
CA CYS A 355 38.49 0.32 -28.18
C CYS A 355 37.13 0.91 -27.76
N ASP A 356 36.12 0.06 -27.57
CA ASP A 356 34.75 0.48 -27.22
C ASP A 356 34.65 1.21 -25.88
N ILE A 357 35.60 0.97 -24.97
CA ILE A 357 35.65 1.62 -23.65
C ILE A 357 36.86 2.55 -23.48
N ALA A 358 37.71 2.71 -24.50
CA ALA A 358 38.92 3.53 -24.42
C ALA A 358 38.61 4.98 -24.00
N TRP A 359 37.44 5.49 -24.38
CA TRP A 359 36.95 6.81 -24.02
C TRP A 359 36.74 7.00 -22.51
N LEU A 360 36.59 5.93 -21.72
CA LEU A 360 36.52 6.02 -20.25
C LEU A 360 37.85 6.40 -19.59
N TYR A 361 38.96 6.18 -20.29
CA TYR A 361 40.33 6.38 -19.82
C TYR A 361 40.97 7.64 -20.41
N ASP A 362 40.14 8.54 -20.97
CA ASP A 362 40.62 9.85 -21.39
C ASP A 362 41.04 10.71 -20.18
N ALA A 363 41.42 11.97 -20.42
CA ALA A 363 41.92 12.86 -19.37
C ALA A 363 40.96 13.05 -18.18
N ALA A 364 39.65 12.79 -18.35
CA ALA A 364 38.66 12.87 -17.29
C ALA A 364 38.59 11.62 -16.39
N ASN A 365 39.24 10.50 -16.78
CA ASN A 365 39.22 9.23 -16.05
C ASN A 365 37.80 8.80 -15.64
N LEU A 366 36.87 8.82 -16.60
CA LEU A 366 35.44 8.55 -16.36
C LEU A 366 35.16 7.13 -15.83
N TYR A 367 36.07 6.17 -16.03
CA TYR A 367 35.95 4.85 -15.41
C TYR A 367 35.82 4.91 -13.87
N THR A 368 36.34 5.96 -13.21
CA THR A 368 36.22 6.17 -11.76
C THR A 368 34.80 6.48 -11.29
N LYS A 369 33.90 6.81 -12.22
CA LYS A 369 32.45 6.98 -11.97
C LYS A 369 31.70 5.64 -11.95
N LEU A 370 32.37 4.55 -12.30
CA LEU A 370 31.82 3.21 -12.22
C LEU A 370 32.10 2.58 -10.84
N SER A 371 31.36 1.52 -10.49
CA SER A 371 31.67 0.73 -9.30
C SER A 371 33.02 0.04 -9.45
N ASP A 372 33.77 -0.09 -8.36
CA ASP A 372 35.12 -0.67 -8.32
C ASP A 372 35.11 -2.18 -8.64
N THR A 373 33.94 -2.80 -8.58
CA THR A 373 33.68 -4.20 -8.96
C THR A 373 33.26 -4.37 -10.43
N SER A 374 33.17 -3.29 -11.19
CA SER A 374 32.87 -3.35 -12.63
C SER A 374 34.04 -3.95 -13.39
N ALA A 375 33.76 -4.96 -14.21
CA ALA A 375 34.78 -5.76 -14.88
C ALA A 375 34.41 -6.03 -16.35
N CYS A 376 35.43 -6.34 -17.13
CA CYS A 376 35.33 -6.91 -18.46
C CYS A 376 34.74 -8.33 -18.41
N SER A 377 34.24 -8.80 -19.54
CA SER A 377 33.74 -10.16 -19.74
C SER A 377 34.78 -11.26 -19.45
N ASP A 378 36.08 -10.95 -19.50
CA ASP A 378 37.17 -11.86 -19.13
C ASP A 378 37.53 -11.83 -17.63
N GLY A 379 36.84 -10.98 -16.85
CA GLY A 379 37.05 -10.80 -15.41
C GLY A 379 38.04 -9.71 -15.03
N THR A 380 38.69 -9.04 -15.99
CA THR A 380 39.60 -7.92 -15.72
C THR A 380 38.83 -6.74 -15.16
N LEU A 381 39.18 -6.23 -13.97
CA LEU A 381 38.54 -5.04 -13.40
C LEU A 381 38.86 -3.81 -14.26
N LEU A 382 37.87 -2.92 -14.42
CA LEU A 382 38.08 -1.68 -15.16
C LEU A 382 39.13 -0.77 -14.51
N SER A 383 39.28 -0.83 -13.19
CA SER A 383 40.35 -0.13 -12.46
C SER A 383 41.76 -0.61 -12.79
N ASP A 384 41.89 -1.84 -13.29
CA ASP A 384 43.16 -2.54 -13.46
C ASP A 384 43.66 -2.48 -14.91
N ILE A 385 42.87 -1.91 -15.82
CA ILE A 385 43.26 -1.75 -17.23
C ILE A 385 44.26 -0.58 -17.34
N PRO A 386 45.51 -0.84 -17.76
CA PRO A 386 46.48 0.23 -17.95
C PRO A 386 46.10 1.09 -19.18
N PRO A 387 46.30 2.43 -19.14
CA PRO A 387 45.98 3.30 -20.28
C PRO A 387 46.67 2.88 -21.60
N GLU A 388 47.84 2.24 -21.52
CA GLU A 388 48.59 1.75 -22.68
C GLU A 388 47.96 0.51 -23.34
N ALA A 389 46.94 -0.10 -22.72
CA ALA A 389 46.24 -1.27 -23.28
C ALA A 389 45.42 -0.92 -24.53
N PHE A 390 45.08 0.36 -24.74
CA PHE A 390 44.27 0.80 -25.88
C PHE A 390 45.14 1.16 -27.09
N PRO A 391 44.84 0.64 -28.29
CA PRO A 391 45.52 1.03 -29.52
C PRO A 391 45.51 2.56 -29.73
N PHE A 392 46.61 3.12 -30.24
CA PHE A 392 46.74 4.56 -30.56
C PHE A 392 45.69 5.11 -31.56
N HIS A 393 44.90 4.23 -32.18
CA HIS A 393 43.90 4.56 -33.21
C HIS A 393 42.53 3.94 -32.90
N CYS A 394 42.11 3.90 -31.63
CA CYS A 394 40.71 3.64 -31.34
C CYS A 394 39.83 4.76 -31.93
N PRO A 395 38.78 4.41 -32.69
CA PRO A 395 37.97 5.36 -33.45
C PRO A 395 37.15 6.34 -32.59
#